data_AF-A0A179D6J8-F1
#
_entry.id   AF-A0A179D6J8-F1
#
_cell.length_a   1.000
_cell.length_b   1.000
_cell.length_c   1.000
_cell.angle_alpha   90.00
_cell.angle_beta   90.00
_cell.angle_gamma   90.00
#
_symmetry.space_group_name_H-M   'P 1'
#
loop_
_entity.id
_entity.type
_entity.pdbx_description
1 polymer ?
#
loop_
_entity_poly.entity_id
_entity_poly.type
_entity_poly.pdbx_seq_one_letter_code
_entity_poly.pdbx_strand_id
1 'polypeptide(L)'
;MVHKGFSTKAEVKEYLGVPQKIERLPDGREVWIYYDLRKDALASIPGLGEKLGKKEIEILRVTFYGDKVVDCIYYVTKPQP
;
A
#
# COMPACT_ATOMS: atom_id res chain seq x y z
N MET A 1 -8.22 -2.18 -12.44
CA MET A 1 -8.90 -2.02 -11.13
C MET A 1 -8.82 -3.37 -10.41
N VAL A 2 -8.37 -3.42 -9.15
CA VAL A 2 -8.21 -4.67 -8.38
C VAL A 2 -9.52 -5.00 -7.66
N HIS A 3 -10.08 -6.19 -7.92
CA HIS A 3 -11.36 -6.66 -7.37
C HIS A 3 -11.19 -7.91 -6.52
N LYS A 4 -11.71 -7.86 -5.28
CA LYS A 4 -11.78 -9.01 -4.37
C LYS A 4 -12.55 -10.17 -5.01
N GLY A 5 -12.01 -11.38 -4.90
CA GLY A 5 -12.56 -12.61 -5.46
C GLY A 5 -12.25 -12.85 -6.94
N PHE A 6 -11.93 -11.81 -7.71
CA PHE A 6 -11.74 -11.92 -9.16
C PHE A 6 -10.28 -11.77 -9.56
N SER A 7 -9.61 -10.73 -9.05
CA SER A 7 -8.24 -10.39 -9.44
C SER A 7 -7.23 -11.44 -8.98
N THR A 8 -6.30 -11.72 -9.88
CA THR A 8 -5.18 -12.64 -9.72
C THR A 8 -3.91 -11.94 -9.26
N LYS A 9 -2.88 -12.69 -8.82
CA LYS A 9 -1.57 -12.10 -8.53
C LYS A 9 -0.95 -11.43 -9.77
N ALA A 10 -1.15 -12.02 -10.95
CA ALA A 10 -0.64 -11.49 -12.20
C ALA A 10 -1.29 -10.15 -12.55
N GLU A 11 -2.62 -10.05 -12.49
CA GLU A 11 -3.34 -8.80 -12.75
C GLU A 11 -2.96 -7.73 -11.71
N VAL A 12 -2.86 -8.10 -10.43
CA VAL A 12 -2.44 -7.14 -9.39
C VAL A 12 -1.03 -6.60 -9.69
N LYS A 13 -0.11 -7.46 -10.13
CA LYS A 13 1.25 -7.04 -10.51
C LYS A 13 1.27 -6.18 -11.78
N GLU A 14 0.40 -6.46 -12.75
CA GLU A 14 0.25 -5.65 -13.96
C GLU A 14 -0.26 -4.24 -13.62
N TYR A 15 -1.24 -4.12 -12.71
CA TYR A 15 -1.80 -2.82 -12.35
C TYR A 15 -0.97 -2.03 -11.33
N LEU A 16 -0.38 -2.70 -10.34
CA LEU A 16 0.29 -2.05 -9.20
C LEU A 16 1.82 -2.18 -9.22
N GLY A 17 2.37 -2.99 -10.13
CA GLY A 17 3.79 -3.28 -10.18
C GLY A 17 4.23 -4.31 -9.15
N VAL A 18 5.55 -4.33 -8.86
CA VAL A 18 6.13 -5.25 -7.87
C VAL A 18 5.86 -4.70 -6.46
N PRO A 19 5.32 -5.51 -5.54
CA PRO A 19 5.14 -5.07 -4.16
C PRO A 19 6.49 -4.87 -3.48
N GLN A 20 6.58 -3.86 -2.62
CA GLN A 20 7.80 -3.59 -1.87
C GLN A 20 8.04 -4.61 -0.76
N LYS A 21 6.97 -5.24 -0.24
CA LYS A 21 7.08 -6.33 0.74
C LYS A 21 6.04 -7.41 0.48
N ILE A 22 6.46 -8.66 0.63
CA ILE A 22 5.60 -9.84 0.59
C ILE A 22 5.73 -10.56 1.93
N GLU A 23 4.60 -10.78 2.61
CA GLU A 23 4.53 -11.58 3.83
C GLU A 23 3.72 -12.85 3.57
N ARG A 24 4.22 -13.99 4.04
CA ARG A 24 3.49 -15.27 3.99
C ARG A 24 2.96 -15.58 5.38
N LEU A 25 1.65 -15.73 5.51
CA LEU A 25 0.99 -16.06 6.76
C LEU A 25 0.96 -17.58 6.97
N PRO A 26 0.96 -18.08 8.22
CA PRO A 26 0.95 -19.53 8.51
C PRO A 26 -0.26 -20.28 7.96
N ASP A 27 -1.36 -19.60 7.68
CA ASP A 27 -2.59 -20.17 7.12
C ASP A 27 -2.59 -20.26 5.59
N GLY A 28 -1.45 -20.00 4.95
CA GLY A 28 -1.29 -20.07 3.50
C GLY A 28 -1.69 -18.79 2.76
N ARG A 29 -2.10 -17.73 3.47
CA ARG A 29 -2.32 -16.41 2.85
C ARG A 29 -1.01 -15.71 2.54
N GLU A 30 -1.02 -14.88 1.52
CA GLU A 30 0.11 -14.05 1.12
C GLU A 30 -0.33 -12.58 1.11
N VAL A 31 0.40 -11.70 1.80
CA VAL A 31 0.09 -10.28 1.91
C VAL A 31 1.13 -9.50 1.13
N TRP A 32 0.69 -8.79 0.09
CA TRP A 32 1.50 -7.87 -0.68
C TRP A 32 1.29 -6.46 -0.15
N ILE A 33 2.37 -5.77 0.17
CA ILE A 33 2.34 -4.44 0.77
C ILE A 33 2.99 -3.46 -0.18
N TYR A 34 2.22 -2.45 -0.55
CA TYR A 34 2.65 -1.30 -1.32
C TYR A 34 2.68 -0.07 -0.43
N TYR A 35 3.76 0.70 -0.47
CA TYR A 35 3.85 1.97 0.24
C TYR A 35 4.21 3.10 -0.70
N ASP A 36 3.50 4.23 -0.58
CA ASP A 36 3.85 5.49 -1.22
C ASP A 36 4.25 6.51 -0.14
N LEU A 37 5.49 6.99 -0.23
CA LEU A 37 6.01 8.03 0.64
C LEU A 37 5.68 9.38 0.00
N ARG A 38 4.46 9.87 0.21
CA ARG A 38 4.09 11.22 -0.25
C ARG A 38 4.86 12.27 0.55
N LYS A 39 5.98 12.73 -0.01
CA LYS A 39 6.73 13.89 0.49
C LYS A 39 6.03 15.21 0.14
N ASP A 40 5.19 15.23 -0.89
CA ASP A 40 4.86 16.47 -1.62
C ASP A 40 3.47 17.07 -1.31
N ALA A 41 2.64 16.46 -0.46
CA ALA A 41 1.30 16.97 -0.15
C ALA A 41 1.30 18.30 0.64
N LEU A 42 2.47 18.74 1.15
CA LEU A 42 2.65 20.02 1.85
C LEU A 42 3.67 20.97 1.19
N ALA A 43 4.28 20.57 0.06
CA ALA A 43 5.31 21.37 -0.60
C ALA A 43 4.75 22.49 -1.50
N SER A 44 3.45 22.49 -1.78
CA SER A 44 2.80 23.41 -2.74
C SER A 44 2.14 24.65 -2.11
N ILE A 45 2.25 24.85 -0.79
CA ILE A 45 1.65 26.02 -0.11
C ILE A 45 2.75 26.96 0.39
N PRO A 46 2.97 28.11 -0.29
CA PRO A 46 3.89 29.15 0.18
C PRO A 46 3.41 29.71 1.52
N GLY A 47 4.28 29.72 2.55
CA GLY A 47 3.99 30.30 3.87
C GLY A 47 3.65 29.30 4.99
N LEU A 48 3.68 27.99 4.73
CA LEU A 48 3.49 26.94 5.75
C LEU A 48 4.74 26.04 5.92
N GLY A 49 5.94 26.58 5.71
CA GLY A 49 7.14 26.09 6.39
C GLY A 49 7.18 26.77 7.75
N GLU A 50 7.09 26.11 8.90
CA GLU A 50 8.23 25.44 9.54
C GLU A 50 7.77 24.44 10.63
N LYS A 51 6.48 24.05 10.69
CA LYS A 51 5.94 23.25 11.82
C LYS A 51 5.18 21.95 11.52
N LEU A 52 5.05 21.53 10.26
CA LEU A 52 4.20 20.37 9.92
C LEU A 52 5.00 19.24 9.26
N GLY A 53 6.03 18.78 9.97
CA GLY A 53 6.84 17.59 9.63
C GLY A 53 6.12 16.25 9.85
N LYS A 54 4.89 16.07 9.35
CA LYS A 54 4.23 14.76 9.34
C LYS A 54 4.30 14.21 7.93
N LYS A 55 5.42 13.56 7.61
CA LYS A 55 5.48 12.65 6.46
C LYS A 55 4.34 11.65 6.68
N GLU A 56 3.44 11.48 5.74
CA GLU A 56 2.40 10.44 5.81
C GLU A 56 2.78 9.34 4.83
N ILE A 57 2.61 8.08 5.23
CA ILE A 57 2.88 6.91 4.41
C ILE A 57 1.54 6.30 4.06
N GLU A 58 1.20 6.30 2.78
CA GLU A 58 0.03 5.59 2.28
C GLU A 58 0.42 4.12 2.08
N ILE A 59 -0.36 3.20 2.65
CA ILE A 59 -0.11 1.76 2.57
C ILE A 59 -1.33 1.07 1.97
N LEU A 60 -1.08 0.28 0.92
CA LEU A 60 -2.05 -0.64 0.35
C LEU A 60 -1.61 -2.07 0.63
N ARG A 61 -2.45 -2.82 1.36
CA ARG A 61 -2.27 -4.25 1.65
C ARG A 61 -3.26 -5.05 0.81
N VAL A 62 -2.73 -5.92 -0.04
CA VAL A 62 -3.52 -6.88 -0.82
C VAL A 62 -3.24 -8.27 -0.29
N THR A 63 -4.28 -8.94 0.21
CA THR A 63 -4.16 -10.31 0.75
C THR A 63 -4.68 -11.30 -0.29
N PHE A 64 -3.91 -12.35 -0.51
CA PHE A 64 -4.22 -13.44 -1.42
C PHE A 64 -4.40 -14.75 -0.66
N TYR A 65 -5.25 -15.62 -1.18
CA TYR A 65 -5.26 -17.04 -0.86
C TYR A 65 -5.16 -17.83 -2.17
N GLY A 66 -4.13 -18.65 -2.32
CA GLY A 66 -3.74 -19.17 -3.63
C GLY A 66 -3.40 -18.04 -4.60
N ASP A 67 -4.11 -17.97 -5.72
CA ASP A 67 -3.94 -16.92 -6.75
C ASP A 67 -5.06 -15.86 -6.71
N LYS A 68 -5.93 -15.82 -5.69
CA LYS A 68 -7.07 -14.88 -5.67
C LYS A 68 -6.93 -13.84 -4.56
N VAL A 69 -7.27 -12.59 -4.88
CA VAL A 69 -7.40 -11.52 -3.88
C VAL A 69 -8.57 -11.84 -2.96
N VAL A 70 -8.30 -12.00 -1.67
CA VAL A 70 -9.31 -12.23 -0.62
C VAL A 70 -9.52 -11.00 0.26
N ASP A 71 -8.59 -10.05 0.28
CA ASP A 71 -8.75 -8.80 1.00
C ASP A 71 -7.92 -7.66 0.40
N CYS A 72 -8.37 -6.42 0.59
CA CYS A 72 -7.69 -5.22 0.11
C CYS A 72 -7.95 -4.07 1.09
N ILE A 73 -6.92 -3.63 1.79
CA ILE A 73 -7.00 -2.59 2.81
C ILE A 73 -6.04 -1.45 2.45
N TYR A 74 -6.58 -0.24 2.38
CA TYR A 74 -5.81 0.99 2.26
C TYR A 74 -5.86 1.77 3.58
N TYR A 75 -4.72 2.27 4.04
CA TYR A 75 -4.64 3.14 5.20
C TYR A 75 -3.42 4.06 5.14
N VAL A 76 -3.49 5.15 5.88
CA VAL A 76 -2.41 6.14 6.02
C VAL A 76 -1.81 6.03 7.42
N THR A 77 -0.49 5.96 7.51
CA THR A 77 0.23 5.94 8.80
C THR A 77 1.29 7.02 8.84
N LYS A 78 1.67 7.44 10.04
CA LYS A 78 2.86 8.27 10.24
C LYS A 78 4.09 7.34 10.30
N PRO A 79 5.26 7.76 9.76
CA PRO A 79 6.52 7.08 10.02
C PRO A 79 6.73 7.06 11.53
N GLN A 80 7.01 5.87 12.06
CA GLN A 80 7.47 5.76 13.43
C GLN A 80 8.86 6.43 13.51
N PRO A 81 9.13 7.22 14.56
CA PRO A 81 10.41 7.90 14.77
C PRO A 81 11.57 6.91 14.97
#